data_AF-A0A534AWT8-F1
#
_entry.id   AF-A0A534AWT8-F1
#
_cell.length_a   1.000
_cell.length_b   1.000
_cell.length_c   1.000
_cell.angle_alpha   90.00
_cell.angle_beta   90.00
_cell.angle_gamma   90.00
#
_symmetry.space_group_name_H-M   'P 1'
#
loop_
_entity.id
_entity.type
_entity.pdbx_description
1 polymer ?
#
loop_
_entity_poly.entity_id
_entity_poly.type
_entity_poly.pdbx_seq_one_letter_code
_entity_poly.pdbx_strand_id
1 'polypeptide(L)'
;MARVDGRRHGLRESAAQCAPLPRAAREPRRRTDRHDLNGTGTRADHRAAASLRSVTLSAPAGARAAPAARRALALIILLACLLAAGSWRVYSNTWDEPEHLAAGVELLDRGRYEYDTEHPPLARVLLALGPYLAGAHSFGTPPPNGTPEGVDILYQDGHYWRYLTLARLGMLPFLVLLCLATWLWARRLLESERAALLAVLLLVSVPAVLGHAALASLDVAAAATCLLALYALELWLASARLADAARFGLAAGVAVGTKFSAVPFIGLALPALALTRAATAWRQTPGAGPRAWLVGLTLAGLAALLPLALAYGPRSANPAGVALRFNWAVSYLLQERGPDHLLGVLLSHLSLPREAKDLINGIVAVKAHNDSGHLSYLLGRTGTTGWWYFYLVALAVKTPIPLLAAGPAGVAWLARDGWRDRNPWALAPAVLIVTLLAFASLFSHINVGIRHILVLYPFLAIGAAYVTVRAWRSLAALRPRRAATAGTAVVLTLVFWQLSTLGTAYPDYLPYFNEAVPHPERVLVDSDLDWGQDLRRLELRAAQLGIAKLSIAYRGTADLKREPLPAFVVLGSRRPVSGWVAISELARTRNPADYAWLDAYPPLERIGKSIDLYYIP
;
A
#
# COMPACT_ATOMS: atom_id res chain seq x y z
N MET A 1 -65.83 26.65 13.06
CA MET A 1 -66.34 27.30 11.84
C MET A 1 -65.73 26.55 10.65
N ALA A 2 -66.47 25.64 10.01
CA ALA A 2 -67.28 25.85 8.79
C ALA A 2 -66.46 25.50 7.52
N ARG A 3 -66.91 24.74 6.50
CA ARG A 3 -68.08 23.85 6.22
C ARG A 3 -67.56 22.77 5.22
N VAL A 4 -67.83 21.47 5.35
CA VAL A 4 -69.01 20.68 4.86
C VAL A 4 -69.20 20.67 3.33
N ASP A 5 -68.88 19.52 2.68
CA ASP A 5 -69.74 18.69 1.78
C ASP A 5 -68.87 17.58 1.11
N GLY A 6 -69.37 16.42 0.63
CA GLY A 6 -70.70 15.82 0.74
C GLY A 6 -70.98 14.72 -0.32
N ARG A 7 -71.45 13.53 0.11
CA ARG A 7 -72.06 12.39 -0.68
C ARG A 7 -71.09 11.55 -1.55
N ARG A 8 -71.08 10.20 -1.60
CA ARG A 8 -72.06 9.05 -1.51
C ARG A 8 -72.77 8.65 -2.81
N HIS A 9 -72.40 7.48 -3.35
CA HIS A 9 -73.16 6.35 -3.94
C HIS A 9 -72.10 5.25 -4.29
N GLY A 10 -72.23 3.91 -4.20
CA GLY A 10 -73.36 2.97 -4.14
C GLY A 10 -73.72 2.46 -5.55
N LEU A 11 -73.86 1.17 -5.91
CA LEU A 11 -73.73 -0.15 -5.22
C LEU A 11 -73.67 -1.28 -6.31
N ARG A 12 -73.19 -2.48 -5.93
CA ARG A 12 -73.56 -3.84 -6.43
C ARG A 12 -73.19 -4.41 -7.84
N GLU A 13 -72.53 -5.58 -7.76
CA GLU A 13 -72.87 -6.91 -8.32
C GLU A 13 -73.15 -7.14 -9.84
N SER A 14 -72.35 -8.02 -10.44
CA SER A 14 -72.84 -9.18 -11.21
C SER A 14 -71.78 -10.30 -11.25
N ALA A 15 -72.15 -11.55 -11.57
CA ALA A 15 -71.34 -12.76 -11.33
C ALA A 15 -71.32 -13.75 -12.51
N ALA A 16 -70.24 -14.54 -12.60
CA ALA A 16 -70.11 -15.87 -13.25
C ALA A 16 -68.76 -16.47 -12.79
N GLN A 17 -68.64 -17.58 -12.04
CA GLN A 17 -68.94 -18.99 -12.38
C GLN A 17 -68.30 -19.41 -13.73
N CYS A 18 -67.35 -20.35 -13.83
CA CYS A 18 -67.30 -21.69 -13.23
C CYS A 18 -65.86 -22.29 -13.15
N ALA A 19 -65.71 -23.53 -12.64
CA ALA A 19 -64.43 -24.15 -12.22
C ALA A 19 -64.06 -25.48 -13.00
N PRO A 20 -63.26 -26.47 -12.50
CA PRO A 20 -61.95 -26.76 -13.12
C PRO A 20 -61.57 -28.26 -13.38
N LEU A 21 -60.31 -28.51 -13.80
CA LEU A 21 -59.54 -29.81 -13.76
C LEU A 21 -59.94 -30.91 -14.80
N PRO A 22 -59.15 -32.01 -15.04
CA PRO A 22 -58.00 -32.57 -14.28
C PRO A 22 -56.74 -33.04 -15.09
N ARG A 23 -55.82 -33.76 -14.41
CA ARG A 23 -54.53 -34.34 -14.89
C ARG A 23 -54.64 -35.82 -15.36
N ALA A 24 -53.81 -36.21 -16.36
CA ALA A 24 -53.33 -37.58 -16.70
C ALA A 24 -52.18 -37.48 -17.75
N ALA A 25 -51.26 -38.44 -18.02
CA ALA A 25 -50.73 -39.62 -17.29
C ALA A 25 -49.22 -39.86 -17.63
N ARG A 26 -48.83 -40.95 -18.33
CA ARG A 26 -47.42 -41.32 -18.69
C ARG A 26 -47.30 -42.21 -19.96
N GLU A 27 -46.25 -41.97 -20.79
CA GLU A 27 -45.39 -42.91 -21.59
C GLU A 27 -46.01 -44.00 -22.54
N PRO A 28 -45.26 -44.76 -23.40
CA PRO A 28 -43.79 -44.86 -23.65
C PRO A 28 -43.28 -44.85 -25.14
N ARG A 29 -41.96 -45.09 -25.28
CA ARG A 29 -41.03 -45.13 -26.45
C ARG A 29 -41.32 -46.10 -27.63
N ARG A 30 -40.84 -45.73 -28.85
CA ARG A 30 -40.12 -46.49 -29.94
C ARG A 30 -39.81 -45.47 -31.07
N ARG A 31 -38.61 -45.23 -31.66
CA ARG A 31 -37.44 -45.98 -32.21
C ARG A 31 -37.62 -46.42 -33.69
N THR A 32 -36.55 -46.30 -34.50
CA THR A 32 -36.37 -46.63 -35.95
C THR A 32 -36.98 -45.62 -36.94
N ASP A 33 -36.40 -45.30 -38.12
CA ASP A 33 -35.04 -45.57 -38.63
C ASP A 33 -34.60 -44.57 -39.74
N ARG A 34 -33.29 -44.57 -40.03
CA ARG A 34 -32.56 -44.14 -41.26
C ARG A 34 -33.21 -43.22 -42.32
N HIS A 35 -32.45 -42.21 -42.74
CA HIS A 35 -32.11 -42.03 -44.16
C HIS A 35 -30.77 -41.27 -44.34
N ASP A 36 -29.78 -41.96 -44.91
CA ASP A 36 -28.62 -41.33 -45.55
C ASP A 36 -29.00 -40.91 -46.97
N LEU A 37 -28.59 -39.72 -47.41
CA LEU A 37 -28.31 -39.43 -48.82
C LEU A 37 -27.19 -38.37 -48.94
N ASN A 38 -26.08 -38.79 -49.56
CA ASN A 38 -25.03 -37.87 -50.00
C ASN A 38 -25.54 -37.02 -51.18
N GLY A 39 -25.32 -35.70 -51.11
CA GLY A 39 -25.62 -34.76 -52.19
C GLY A 39 -24.45 -33.82 -52.44
N THR A 40 -23.59 -34.17 -53.39
CA THR A 40 -22.49 -33.31 -53.85
C THR A 40 -23.03 -32.09 -54.59
N GLY A 41 -22.73 -30.88 -54.10
CA GLY A 41 -23.17 -29.63 -54.71
C GLY A 41 -22.21 -28.47 -54.42
N THR A 42 -21.36 -28.14 -55.38
CA THR A 42 -20.38 -27.04 -55.31
C THR A 42 -21.06 -25.67 -55.18
N ARG A 43 -20.66 -24.84 -54.21
CA ARG A 43 -20.93 -23.39 -54.23
C ARG A 43 -19.86 -22.56 -53.52
N ALA A 44 -19.14 -21.80 -54.34
CA ALA A 44 -18.57 -20.45 -54.16
C ALA A 44 -17.85 -20.05 -52.86
N ASP A 45 -16.68 -19.43 -53.04
CA ASP A 45 -15.87 -18.80 -52.00
C ASP A 45 -16.64 -17.77 -51.15
N HIS A 46 -16.79 -18.09 -49.87
CA HIS A 46 -16.94 -17.07 -48.84
C HIS A 46 -15.68 -17.00 -47.97
N ARG A 47 -15.08 -15.80 -47.98
CA ARG A 47 -13.87 -15.43 -47.26
C ARG A 47 -13.89 -15.98 -45.83
N ALA A 48 -12.80 -16.61 -45.42
CA ALA A 48 -12.62 -17.14 -44.08
C ALA A 48 -12.72 -16.03 -43.02
N ALA A 49 -13.92 -15.83 -42.48
CA ALA A 49 -14.11 -15.16 -41.21
C ALA A 49 -13.48 -16.05 -40.14
N ALA A 50 -12.30 -15.66 -39.67
CA ALA A 50 -11.62 -16.36 -38.58
C ALA A 50 -12.56 -16.40 -37.38
N SER A 51 -13.06 -17.59 -37.05
CA SER A 51 -14.01 -17.77 -35.97
C SER A 51 -13.32 -17.42 -34.65
N LEU A 52 -13.74 -16.28 -34.07
CA LEU A 52 -13.43 -15.90 -32.70
C LEU A 52 -13.91 -17.03 -31.80
N ARG A 53 -13.01 -17.93 -31.42
CA ARG A 53 -13.28 -18.95 -30.42
C ARG A 53 -13.74 -18.22 -29.16
N SER A 54 -14.97 -18.49 -28.76
CA SER A 54 -15.52 -18.04 -27.49
C SER A 54 -14.57 -18.49 -26.39
N VAL A 55 -13.95 -17.52 -25.71
CA VAL A 55 -13.12 -17.76 -24.54
C VAL A 55 -14.02 -18.34 -23.46
N THR A 56 -13.95 -19.66 -23.28
CA THR A 56 -14.69 -20.36 -22.23
C THR A 56 -14.08 -19.97 -20.88
N LEU A 57 -14.82 -19.14 -20.14
CA LEU A 57 -14.48 -18.65 -18.80
C LEU A 57 -14.56 -19.78 -17.75
N SER A 58 -13.63 -20.71 -17.84
CA SER A 58 -13.29 -21.71 -16.82
C SER A 58 -11.80 -21.98 -16.88
N ALA A 59 -10.99 -20.97 -16.55
CA ALA A 59 -9.58 -21.18 -16.23
C ALA A 59 -9.48 -22.15 -15.03
N PRO A 60 -8.71 -23.24 -15.11
CA PRO A 60 -8.59 -24.18 -13.99
C PRO A 60 -7.86 -23.50 -12.83
N ALA A 61 -8.60 -23.24 -11.75
CA ALA A 61 -8.04 -22.88 -10.45
C ALA A 61 -7.29 -24.09 -9.86
N GLY A 62 -6.12 -24.41 -10.40
CA GLY A 62 -5.39 -25.63 -10.07
C GLY A 62 -4.10 -25.92 -10.84
N ALA A 63 -3.75 -25.15 -11.88
CA ALA A 63 -2.46 -25.31 -12.56
C ALA A 63 -1.30 -25.03 -11.60
N ARG A 64 -0.69 -26.10 -11.06
CA ARG A 64 0.50 -26.04 -10.21
C ARG A 64 1.62 -25.36 -10.99
N ALA A 65 2.13 -24.25 -10.47
CA ALA A 65 3.14 -23.46 -11.15
C ALA A 65 4.39 -24.27 -11.50
N ALA A 66 5.01 -24.02 -12.65
CA ALA A 66 6.15 -24.80 -13.11
C ALA A 66 7.30 -24.70 -12.09
N PRO A 67 8.05 -25.80 -11.80
CA PRO A 67 9.13 -25.76 -10.81
C PRO A 67 10.17 -24.67 -11.10
N ALA A 68 10.49 -24.43 -12.38
CA ALA A 68 11.40 -23.37 -12.81
C ALA A 68 10.87 -21.97 -12.46
N ALA A 69 9.58 -21.69 -12.67
CA ALA A 69 8.99 -20.38 -12.36
C ALA A 69 8.98 -20.10 -10.84
N ARG A 70 8.76 -21.12 -10.01
CA ARG A 70 8.85 -20.97 -8.55
C ARG A 70 10.27 -20.71 -8.07
N ARG A 71 11.26 -21.40 -8.65
CA ARG A 71 12.69 -21.17 -8.37
C ARG A 71 13.10 -19.74 -8.79
N ALA A 72 12.69 -19.28 -9.96
CA ALA A 72 12.94 -17.92 -10.41
C ALA A 72 12.28 -16.87 -9.50
N LEU A 73 11.02 -17.09 -9.07
CA LEU A 73 10.34 -16.21 -8.13
C LEU A 73 11.07 -16.15 -6.78
N ALA A 74 11.45 -17.31 -6.22
CA ALA A 74 12.20 -17.39 -4.97
C ALA A 74 13.56 -16.68 -5.08
N LEU A 75 14.25 -16.80 -6.22
CA LEU A 75 15.51 -16.09 -6.47
C LEU A 75 15.32 -14.57 -6.55
N ILE A 76 14.30 -14.07 -7.26
CA ILE A 76 13.98 -12.64 -7.33
C ILE A 76 13.66 -12.09 -5.94
N ILE A 77 12.85 -12.80 -5.16
CA ILE A 77 12.50 -12.43 -3.78
C ILE A 77 13.75 -12.41 -2.89
N LEU A 78 14.61 -13.44 -2.97
CA LEU A 78 15.85 -13.51 -2.21
C LEU A 78 16.78 -12.34 -2.54
N LEU A 79 16.98 -12.02 -3.82
CA LEU A 79 17.78 -10.86 -4.23
C LEU A 79 17.18 -9.55 -3.71
N ALA A 80 15.86 -9.36 -3.79
CA ALA A 80 15.21 -8.16 -3.27
C ALA A 80 15.40 -8.01 -1.74
N CYS A 81 15.28 -9.10 -0.99
CA CYS A 81 15.57 -9.11 0.46
C CYS A 81 17.05 -8.82 0.76
N LEU A 82 17.99 -9.37 -0.02
CA LEU A 82 19.43 -9.12 0.14
C LEU A 82 19.81 -7.67 -0.20
N LEU A 83 19.21 -7.09 -1.24
CA LEU A 83 19.43 -5.68 -1.62
C LEU A 83 18.88 -4.72 -0.55
N ALA A 84 17.69 -4.99 -0.01
CA ALA A 84 17.15 -4.23 1.12
C ALA A 84 18.07 -4.33 2.35
N ALA A 85 18.52 -5.55 2.69
CA ALA A 85 19.44 -5.78 3.80
C ALA A 85 20.83 -5.13 3.62
N GLY A 86 21.30 -4.98 2.37
CA GLY A 86 22.57 -4.32 2.05
C GLY A 86 22.66 -2.86 2.50
N SER A 87 21.52 -2.16 2.60
CA SER A 87 21.46 -0.77 3.08
C SER A 87 21.40 -0.63 4.62
N TRP A 88 21.19 -1.71 5.37
CA TRP A 88 20.97 -1.64 6.83
C TRP A 88 22.13 -1.10 7.65
N ARG A 89 23.36 -1.20 7.16
CA ARG A 89 24.57 -0.62 7.80
C ARG A 89 24.97 0.74 7.22
N VAL A 90 24.25 1.19 6.19
CA VAL A 90 24.42 2.49 5.55
C VAL A 90 23.54 3.53 6.26
N TYR A 91 22.30 3.14 6.58
CA TYR A 91 21.33 4.01 7.25
C TYR A 91 21.37 3.87 8.77
N SER A 92 21.52 4.99 9.48
CA SER A 92 21.08 5.14 10.87
C SER A 92 19.57 4.91 10.99
N ASN A 93 19.02 4.85 12.20
CA ASN A 93 17.58 4.78 12.40
C ASN A 93 16.88 6.02 11.84
N THR A 94 15.81 5.81 11.06
CA THR A 94 14.96 6.91 10.59
C THR A 94 13.94 7.32 11.65
N TRP A 95 13.16 8.36 11.36
CA TRP A 95 12.22 8.98 12.30
C TRP A 95 11.31 7.97 13.02
N ASP A 96 10.59 7.12 12.26
CA ASP A 96 9.54 6.23 12.78
C ASP A 96 10.06 4.95 13.47
N GLU A 97 11.27 4.49 13.15
CA GLU A 97 11.78 3.16 13.58
C GLU A 97 11.83 2.99 15.11
N PRO A 98 12.28 3.98 15.91
CA PRO A 98 12.25 3.88 17.37
C PRO A 98 10.83 3.72 17.93
N GLU A 99 9.88 4.54 17.49
CA GLU A 99 8.51 4.50 18.05
C GLU A 99 7.79 3.19 17.72
N HIS A 100 8.03 2.65 16.52
CA HIS A 100 7.50 1.35 16.13
C HIS A 100 8.14 0.20 16.91
N LEU A 101 9.44 0.30 17.23
CA LEU A 101 10.14 -0.63 18.10
C LEU A 101 9.58 -0.58 19.52
N ALA A 102 9.44 0.61 20.11
CA ALA A 102 8.90 0.80 21.46
C ALA A 102 7.48 0.21 21.59
N ALA A 103 6.56 0.56 20.70
CA ALA A 103 5.19 0.06 20.71
C ALA A 103 5.10 -1.47 20.52
N GLY A 104 6.01 -2.07 19.73
CA GLY A 104 6.09 -3.52 19.57
C GLY A 104 6.69 -4.23 20.79
N VAL A 105 7.73 -3.67 21.41
CA VAL A 105 8.37 -4.21 22.62
C VAL A 105 7.43 -4.06 23.82
N GLU A 106 6.72 -2.93 23.99
CA GLU A 106 5.70 -2.74 25.04
C GLU A 106 4.66 -3.87 25.04
N LEU A 107 4.20 -4.28 23.86
CA LEU A 107 3.19 -5.33 23.69
C LEU A 107 3.73 -6.73 23.94
N LEU A 108 4.98 -7.00 23.56
CA LEU A 108 5.63 -8.29 23.79
C LEU A 108 6.04 -8.48 25.26
N ASP A 109 6.59 -7.44 25.88
CA ASP A 109 7.23 -7.45 27.20
C ASP A 109 6.23 -7.19 28.34
N ARG A 110 5.31 -6.23 28.15
CA ARG A 110 4.36 -5.77 29.18
C ARG A 110 2.90 -6.08 28.87
N GLY A 111 2.61 -6.59 27.67
CA GLY A 111 1.26 -6.84 27.19
C GLY A 111 0.46 -5.58 26.87
N ARG A 112 1.06 -4.39 26.93
CA ARG A 112 0.38 -3.10 26.76
C ARG A 112 0.59 -2.55 25.35
N TYR A 113 -0.29 -1.65 24.92
CA TYR A 113 -0.18 -1.01 23.62
C TYR A 113 -0.74 0.41 23.73
N GLU A 114 0.09 1.28 24.31
CA GLU A 114 -0.28 2.65 24.68
C GLU A 114 0.58 3.70 23.97
N TYR A 115 1.71 3.29 23.38
CA TYR A 115 2.51 4.13 22.46
C TYR A 115 1.91 4.17 21.05
N ASP A 116 1.87 5.38 20.47
CA ASP A 116 1.40 5.69 19.12
C ASP A 116 0.24 4.80 18.65
N THR A 117 -0.91 4.97 19.30
CA THR A 117 -2.12 4.18 19.01
C THR A 117 -2.74 4.48 17.65
N GLU A 118 -2.21 5.47 16.90
CA GLU A 118 -2.56 5.71 15.50
C GLU A 118 -2.14 4.57 14.58
N HIS A 119 -1.29 3.65 15.04
CA HIS A 119 -0.81 2.54 14.24
C HIS A 119 -1.21 1.20 14.86
N PRO A 120 -1.75 0.26 14.06
CA PRO A 120 -2.10 -1.09 14.52
C PRO A 120 -0.89 -1.98 14.88
N PRO A 121 -1.05 -2.96 15.80
CA PRO A 121 0.07 -3.71 16.36
C PRO A 121 0.67 -4.83 15.49
N LEU A 122 -0.02 -5.40 14.49
CA LEU A 122 0.37 -6.69 13.88
C LEU A 122 1.79 -6.68 13.29
N ALA A 123 2.13 -5.66 12.50
CA ALA A 123 3.46 -5.54 11.93
C ALA A 123 4.52 -5.08 12.95
N ARG A 124 4.13 -4.29 13.96
CA ARG A 124 5.01 -3.90 15.08
C ARG A 124 5.43 -5.09 15.94
N VAL A 125 4.56 -6.08 16.13
CA VAL A 125 4.91 -7.32 16.82
C VAL A 125 6.00 -8.08 16.06
N LEU A 126 5.92 -8.21 14.73
CA LEU A 126 6.95 -8.89 13.94
C LEU A 126 8.27 -8.10 13.88
N LEU A 127 8.18 -6.77 13.81
CA LEU A 127 9.32 -5.86 13.93
C LEU A 127 10.04 -6.04 15.29
N ALA A 128 9.31 -5.96 16.40
CA ALA A 128 9.89 -6.05 17.74
C ALA A 128 10.28 -7.47 18.18
N LEU A 129 9.76 -8.52 17.53
CA LEU A 129 10.04 -9.92 17.91
C LEU A 129 11.54 -10.25 17.91
N GLY A 130 12.28 -9.80 16.89
CA GLY A 130 13.72 -10.02 16.79
C GLY A 130 14.51 -9.36 17.93
N PRO A 131 14.35 -8.03 18.13
CA PRO A 131 14.95 -7.32 19.27
C PRO A 131 14.56 -7.89 20.63
N TYR A 132 13.26 -8.20 20.85
CA TYR A 132 12.76 -8.76 22.10
C TYR A 132 13.41 -10.10 22.44
N LEU A 133 13.46 -11.04 21.48
CA LEU A 133 14.18 -12.32 21.64
C LEU A 133 15.70 -12.16 21.80
N ALA A 134 16.24 -10.98 21.48
CA ALA A 134 17.65 -10.65 21.66
C ALA A 134 17.97 -9.93 22.99
N GLY A 135 16.96 -9.60 23.82
CA GLY A 135 17.12 -8.96 25.13
C GLY A 135 16.64 -7.50 25.22
N ALA A 136 15.91 -6.99 24.23
CA ALA A 136 15.28 -5.66 24.30
C ALA A 136 14.01 -5.71 25.17
N HIS A 137 13.93 -4.83 26.18
CA HIS A 137 12.80 -4.74 27.11
C HIS A 137 12.21 -3.32 27.14
N SER A 138 10.96 -3.19 27.58
CA SER A 138 10.30 -1.89 27.69
C SER A 138 10.75 -1.18 28.97
N PHE A 139 11.11 0.10 28.86
CA PHE A 139 11.49 0.95 29.99
C PHE A 139 10.26 1.49 30.75
N GLY A 140 9.13 1.71 30.07
CA GLY A 140 7.90 2.17 30.69
C GLY A 140 7.73 3.69 30.72
N THR A 141 8.27 4.37 29.72
CA THR A 141 8.05 5.79 29.45
C THR A 141 6.55 6.11 29.46
N PRO A 142 6.10 7.24 30.02
CA PRO A 142 4.68 7.58 29.98
C PRO A 142 4.16 7.73 28.54
N PRO A 143 3.03 7.10 28.17
CA PRO A 143 2.40 7.25 26.85
C PRO A 143 1.88 8.70 26.63
N PRO A 144 1.62 9.14 25.39
CA PRO A 144 1.51 8.33 24.16
C PRO A 144 2.76 8.26 23.29
N ASN A 145 3.80 9.04 23.56
CA ASN A 145 5.00 9.12 22.72
C ASN A 145 5.98 7.99 23.07
N GLY A 146 6.14 7.01 22.16
CA GLY A 146 7.06 5.90 22.32
C GLY A 146 8.48 6.19 21.81
N THR A 147 8.68 7.30 21.08
CA THR A 147 9.97 7.63 20.45
C THR A 147 11.16 7.63 21.43
N PRO A 148 11.10 8.27 22.61
CA PRO A 148 12.24 8.29 23.55
C PRO A 148 12.63 6.89 24.02
N GLU A 149 11.63 6.06 24.35
CA GLU A 149 11.84 4.68 24.75
C GLU A 149 12.47 3.84 23.63
N GLY A 150 12.00 4.02 22.40
CA GLY A 150 12.56 3.34 21.24
C GLY A 150 14.03 3.68 21.02
N VAL A 151 14.41 4.93 21.27
CA VAL A 151 15.80 5.39 21.23
C VAL A 151 16.59 4.72 22.35
N ASP A 152 16.10 4.75 23.60
CA ASP A 152 16.76 4.09 24.73
C ASP A 152 16.92 2.57 24.51
N ILE A 153 15.92 1.89 23.95
CA ILE A 153 16.00 0.48 23.54
C ILE A 153 17.11 0.27 22.50
N LEU A 154 17.19 1.10 21.46
CA LEU A 154 18.24 0.97 20.45
C LEU A 154 19.63 1.12 21.08
N TYR A 155 19.88 2.18 21.87
CA TYR A 155 21.21 2.41 22.45
C TYR A 155 21.52 1.54 23.69
N GLN A 156 20.57 0.75 24.20
CA GLN A 156 20.75 -0.12 25.36
C GLN A 156 22.00 -1.03 25.18
N ASP A 157 22.87 -1.04 26.20
CA ASP A 157 24.04 -1.93 26.31
C ASP A 157 24.96 -1.99 25.07
N GLY A 158 24.98 -0.91 24.28
CA GLY A 158 25.75 -0.83 23.02
C GLY A 158 25.21 -1.71 21.89
N HIS A 159 23.96 -2.15 21.96
CA HIS A 159 23.35 -3.09 21.02
C HIS A 159 22.65 -2.44 19.80
N TYR A 160 22.81 -1.13 19.59
CA TYR A 160 22.21 -0.33 18.50
C TYR A 160 22.05 -1.07 17.17
N TRP A 161 23.17 -1.46 16.57
CA TRP A 161 23.14 -2.15 15.28
C TRP A 161 22.50 -3.53 15.32
N ARG A 162 22.55 -4.23 16.46
CA ARG A 162 21.93 -5.56 16.64
C ARG A 162 20.41 -5.41 16.65
N TYR A 163 19.87 -4.52 17.48
CA TYR A 163 18.43 -4.30 17.58
C TYR A 163 17.86 -3.65 16.31
N LEU A 164 18.52 -2.65 15.71
CA LEU A 164 18.07 -2.05 14.45
C LEU A 164 18.06 -3.08 13.29
N THR A 165 19.10 -3.93 13.20
CA THR A 165 19.14 -5.02 12.19
C THR A 165 18.00 -6.02 12.40
N LEU A 166 17.74 -6.43 13.64
CA LEU A 166 16.68 -7.40 13.96
C LEU A 166 15.28 -6.81 13.75
N ALA A 167 15.08 -5.52 14.01
CA ALA A 167 13.84 -4.81 13.73
C ALA A 167 13.54 -4.76 12.22
N ARG A 168 14.54 -4.36 11.42
CA ARG A 168 14.46 -4.32 9.95
C ARG A 168 14.27 -5.72 9.35
N LEU A 169 14.88 -6.76 9.93
CA LEU A 169 14.66 -8.16 9.55
C LEU A 169 13.20 -8.60 9.74
N GLY A 170 12.52 -8.12 10.78
CA GLY A 170 11.11 -8.37 11.04
C GLY A 170 10.17 -7.88 9.93
N MET A 171 10.62 -6.94 9.08
CA MET A 171 9.84 -6.40 7.97
C MET A 171 10.00 -7.15 6.64
N LEU A 172 11.09 -7.89 6.43
CA LEU A 172 11.32 -8.64 5.18
C LEU A 172 10.21 -9.66 4.81
N PRO A 173 9.54 -10.36 5.75
CA PRO A 173 8.38 -11.21 5.43
C PRO A 173 7.26 -10.48 4.67
N PHE A 174 7.10 -9.17 4.88
CA PHE A 174 6.12 -8.37 4.14
C PHE A 174 6.57 -8.03 2.72
N LEU A 175 7.87 -7.83 2.46
CA LEU A 175 8.40 -7.73 1.09
C LEU A 175 8.17 -9.04 0.32
N VAL A 176 8.41 -10.18 0.98
CA VAL A 176 8.07 -11.51 0.42
C VAL A 176 6.58 -11.59 0.09
N LEU A 177 5.71 -11.20 1.01
CA LEU A 177 4.26 -11.20 0.80
C LEU A 177 3.83 -10.28 -0.36
N LEU A 178 4.39 -9.06 -0.46
CA LEU A 178 4.12 -8.12 -1.54
C LEU A 178 4.48 -8.72 -2.91
N CYS A 179 5.65 -9.34 -3.02
CA CYS A 179 6.09 -10.03 -4.23
C CYS A 179 5.19 -11.22 -4.59
N LEU A 180 4.81 -12.03 -3.61
CA LEU A 180 3.92 -13.17 -3.81
C LEU A 180 2.51 -12.73 -4.23
N ALA A 181 1.91 -11.74 -3.57
CA ALA A 181 0.60 -11.19 -3.91
C ALA A 181 0.59 -10.56 -5.30
N THR A 182 1.65 -9.80 -5.66
CA THR A 182 1.85 -9.26 -7.01
C THR A 182 1.94 -10.38 -8.04
N TRP A 183 2.73 -11.43 -7.78
CA TRP A 183 2.84 -12.58 -8.69
C TRP A 183 1.52 -13.34 -8.87
N LEU A 184 0.77 -13.55 -7.78
CA LEU A 184 -0.53 -14.22 -7.83
C LEU A 184 -1.52 -13.44 -8.70
N TRP A 185 -1.60 -12.12 -8.53
CA TRP A 185 -2.45 -11.24 -9.33
C TRP A 185 -1.98 -11.19 -10.79
N ALA A 186 -0.69 -10.95 -11.02
CA ALA A 186 -0.10 -10.88 -12.36
C ALA A 186 -0.28 -12.19 -13.14
N ARG A 187 -0.05 -13.35 -12.53
CA ARG A 187 -0.23 -14.66 -13.17
C ARG A 187 -1.68 -14.92 -13.56
N ARG A 188 -2.64 -14.40 -12.79
CA ARG A 188 -4.07 -14.50 -13.09
C ARG A 188 -4.50 -13.58 -14.24
N LEU A 189 -3.95 -12.38 -14.34
CA LEU A 189 -4.27 -11.41 -15.40
C LEU A 189 -3.56 -11.69 -16.73
N LEU A 190 -2.30 -12.08 -16.66
CA LEU A 190 -1.41 -12.18 -17.81
C LEU A 190 -1.35 -13.60 -18.40
N GLU A 191 -2.01 -14.56 -17.73
CA GLU A 191 -2.09 -16.00 -18.07
C GLU A 191 -0.73 -16.63 -18.41
N SER A 192 0.35 -16.11 -17.81
CA SER A 192 1.73 -16.43 -18.14
C SER A 192 2.62 -16.25 -16.93
N GLU A 193 3.32 -17.32 -16.53
CA GLU A 193 4.26 -17.28 -15.41
C GLU A 193 5.45 -16.36 -15.69
N ARG A 194 5.92 -16.30 -16.94
CA ARG A 194 7.02 -15.41 -17.36
C ARG A 194 6.61 -13.94 -17.28
N ALA A 195 5.37 -13.63 -17.66
CA ALA A 195 4.82 -12.28 -17.54
C ALA A 195 4.61 -11.88 -16.06
N ALA A 196 4.19 -12.83 -15.22
CA ALA A 196 4.06 -12.62 -13.78
C ALA A 196 5.42 -12.42 -13.09
N LEU A 197 6.46 -13.17 -13.49
CA LEU A 197 7.83 -12.95 -13.02
C LEU A 197 8.35 -11.58 -13.44
N LEU A 198 8.06 -11.13 -14.67
CA LEU A 198 8.40 -9.78 -15.12
C LEU A 198 7.71 -8.71 -14.25
N ALA A 199 6.42 -8.87 -13.92
CA ALA A 199 5.73 -7.93 -13.03
C ALA A 199 6.38 -7.82 -11.64
N VAL A 200 6.80 -8.94 -11.04
CA VAL A 200 7.55 -8.91 -9.75
C VAL A 200 8.92 -8.27 -9.92
N LEU A 201 9.64 -8.60 -11.00
CA LEU A 201 10.97 -8.05 -11.26
C LEU A 201 10.94 -6.53 -11.46
N LEU A 202 9.94 -6.03 -12.20
CA LEU A 202 9.68 -4.60 -12.37
C LEU A 202 9.31 -3.94 -11.03
N LEU A 203 8.50 -4.59 -10.19
CA LEU A 203 8.14 -4.09 -8.86
C LEU A 203 9.36 -3.93 -7.93
N VAL A 204 10.21 -4.96 -7.80
CA VAL A 204 11.39 -4.89 -6.92
C VAL A 204 12.46 -3.93 -7.46
N SER A 205 12.43 -3.63 -8.76
CA SER A 205 13.27 -2.58 -9.36
C SER A 205 12.74 -1.15 -9.17
N VAL A 206 11.73 -0.94 -8.32
CA VAL A 206 11.32 0.39 -7.85
C VAL A 206 12.10 0.74 -6.58
N PRO A 207 13.04 1.71 -6.61
CA PRO A 207 13.83 2.06 -5.43
C PRO A 207 12.98 2.45 -4.22
N ALA A 208 11.87 3.17 -4.40
CA ALA A 208 10.96 3.49 -3.30
C ALA A 208 10.44 2.25 -2.55
N VAL A 209 10.21 1.12 -3.24
CA VAL A 209 9.77 -0.14 -2.61
C VAL A 209 10.91 -0.80 -1.82
N LEU A 210 12.13 -0.88 -2.38
CA LEU A 210 13.28 -1.42 -1.66
C LEU A 210 13.73 -0.54 -0.49
N GLY A 211 13.71 0.78 -0.66
CA GLY A 211 14.07 1.75 0.36
C GLY A 211 13.17 1.64 1.59
N HIS A 212 11.86 1.49 1.41
CA HIS A 212 10.92 1.27 2.52
C HIS A 212 10.96 -0.19 3.04
N ALA A 213 11.32 -1.18 2.21
CA ALA A 213 11.52 -2.55 2.67
C ALA A 213 12.79 -2.74 3.50
N ALA A 214 13.74 -1.80 3.42
CA ALA A 214 14.95 -1.80 4.22
C ALA A 214 14.77 -1.24 5.64
N LEU A 215 13.64 -0.60 5.94
CA LEU A 215 13.39 0.07 7.21
C LEU A 215 12.45 -0.73 8.11
N ALA A 216 12.54 -0.52 9.40
CA ALA A 216 11.59 -0.97 10.42
C ALA A 216 10.34 -0.05 10.43
N SER A 217 9.71 0.15 9.28
CA SER A 217 8.48 0.95 9.11
C SER A 217 7.30 0.09 8.64
N LEU A 218 6.07 0.56 8.81
CA LEU A 218 4.87 -0.23 8.46
C LEU A 218 4.48 -0.13 6.97
N ASP A 219 5.26 0.56 6.14
CA ASP A 219 4.80 1.00 4.81
C ASP A 219 4.72 -0.15 3.79
N VAL A 220 5.75 -0.99 3.72
CA VAL A 220 5.75 -2.21 2.89
C VAL A 220 4.80 -3.27 3.46
N ALA A 221 4.64 -3.32 4.78
CA ALA A 221 3.63 -4.18 5.41
C ALA A 221 2.22 -3.79 4.97
N ALA A 222 1.85 -2.51 5.09
CA ALA A 222 0.57 -1.98 4.65
C ALA A 222 0.30 -2.27 3.17
N ALA A 223 1.29 -2.03 2.29
CA ALA A 223 1.17 -2.33 0.86
C ALA A 223 0.94 -3.83 0.60
N ALA A 224 1.70 -4.71 1.27
CA ALA A 224 1.61 -6.17 1.10
C ALA A 224 0.25 -6.72 1.56
N THR A 225 -0.18 -6.34 2.75
CA THR A 225 -1.44 -6.83 3.35
C THR A 225 -2.66 -6.24 2.66
N CYS A 226 -2.61 -4.95 2.27
CA CYS A 226 -3.68 -4.33 1.50
C CYS A 226 -3.81 -4.96 0.11
N LEU A 227 -2.70 -5.19 -0.62
CA LEU A 227 -2.75 -5.89 -1.92
C LEU A 227 -3.37 -7.30 -1.79
N LEU A 228 -3.01 -8.05 -0.74
CA LEU A 228 -3.61 -9.36 -0.46
C LEU A 228 -5.12 -9.24 -0.18
N ALA A 229 -5.55 -8.26 0.62
CA ALA A 229 -6.96 -8.01 0.90
C ALA A 229 -7.75 -7.64 -0.36
N LEU A 230 -7.20 -6.77 -1.21
CA LEU A 230 -7.79 -6.39 -2.50
C LEU A 230 -7.87 -7.58 -3.47
N TYR A 231 -6.88 -8.48 -3.46
CA TYR A 231 -6.90 -9.70 -4.27
C TYR A 231 -7.96 -10.70 -3.78
N ALA A 232 -8.07 -10.88 -2.46
CA ALA A 232 -9.09 -11.73 -1.85
C ALA A 232 -10.51 -11.17 -2.04
N LEU A 233 -10.65 -9.84 -1.99
CA LEU A 233 -11.87 -9.12 -2.38
C LEU A 233 -12.25 -9.46 -3.83
N GLU A 234 -11.36 -9.24 -4.79
CA GLU A 234 -11.62 -9.58 -6.21
C GLU A 234 -11.98 -11.06 -6.43
N LEU A 235 -11.34 -11.99 -5.68
CA LEU A 235 -11.70 -13.41 -5.69
C LEU A 235 -13.14 -13.64 -5.20
N TRP A 236 -13.52 -13.02 -4.08
CA TRP A 236 -14.88 -13.13 -3.54
C TRP A 236 -15.92 -12.47 -4.45
N LEU A 237 -15.65 -11.28 -4.98
CA LEU A 237 -16.49 -10.61 -5.98
C LEU A 237 -16.68 -11.47 -7.25
N ALA A 238 -15.67 -12.27 -7.63
CA ALA A 238 -15.75 -13.20 -8.75
C ALA A 238 -16.56 -14.47 -8.45
N SER A 239 -16.45 -15.02 -7.24
CA SER A 239 -16.99 -16.35 -6.91
C SER A 239 -18.33 -16.32 -6.17
N ALA A 240 -18.61 -15.23 -5.45
CA ALA A 240 -19.66 -15.07 -4.45
C ALA A 240 -19.67 -16.17 -3.35
N ARG A 241 -18.58 -16.93 -3.18
CA ARG A 241 -18.50 -18.04 -2.23
C ARG A 241 -18.22 -17.53 -0.82
N LEU A 242 -18.92 -18.09 0.17
CA LEU A 242 -18.68 -17.79 1.59
C LEU A 242 -17.25 -18.08 2.04
N ALA A 243 -16.60 -19.12 1.48
CA ALA A 243 -15.20 -19.41 1.75
C ALA A 243 -14.25 -18.30 1.25
N ASP A 244 -14.58 -17.63 0.14
CA ASP A 244 -13.80 -16.49 -0.36
C ASP A 244 -14.13 -15.20 0.41
N ALA A 245 -15.38 -15.05 0.88
CA ALA A 245 -15.77 -13.98 1.81
C ALA A 245 -14.97 -14.05 3.13
N ALA A 246 -14.83 -15.25 3.70
CA ALA A 246 -14.03 -15.48 4.90
C ALA A 246 -12.53 -15.22 4.66
N ARG A 247 -11.99 -15.62 3.50
CA ARG A 247 -10.60 -15.31 3.11
C ARG A 247 -10.36 -13.81 2.94
N PHE A 248 -11.30 -13.11 2.32
CA PHE A 248 -11.28 -11.64 2.24
C PHE A 248 -11.33 -11.02 3.63
N GLY A 249 -12.24 -11.47 4.50
CA GLY A 249 -12.32 -11.02 5.88
C GLY A 249 -11.00 -11.18 6.64
N LEU A 250 -10.40 -12.38 6.62
CA LEU A 250 -9.08 -12.62 7.23
C LEU A 250 -8.00 -11.68 6.66
N ALA A 251 -7.93 -11.53 5.33
CA ALA A 251 -6.93 -10.66 4.71
C ALA A 251 -7.16 -9.17 5.04
N ALA A 252 -8.41 -8.72 5.10
CA ALA A 252 -8.80 -7.37 5.49
C ALA A 252 -8.50 -7.10 6.97
N GLY A 253 -8.78 -8.06 7.86
CA GLY A 253 -8.42 -8.00 9.27
C GLY A 253 -6.92 -7.91 9.50
N VAL A 254 -6.12 -8.66 8.72
CA VAL A 254 -4.65 -8.54 8.73
C VAL A 254 -4.20 -7.17 8.23
N ALA A 255 -4.81 -6.63 7.17
CA ALA A 255 -4.45 -5.32 6.63
C ALA A 255 -4.80 -4.15 7.57
N VAL A 256 -6.02 -4.15 8.11
CA VAL A 256 -6.46 -3.19 9.13
C VAL A 256 -5.68 -3.35 10.42
N GLY A 257 -5.29 -4.58 10.78
CA GLY A 257 -4.40 -4.87 11.90
C GLY A 257 -2.94 -4.48 11.67
N THR A 258 -2.58 -4.03 10.45
CA THR A 258 -1.23 -3.60 10.05
C THR A 258 -1.11 -2.08 9.90
N LYS A 259 -2.08 -1.42 9.24
CA LYS A 259 -2.13 0.05 9.11
C LYS A 259 -3.58 0.52 8.85
N PHE A 260 -4.04 1.53 9.57
CA PHE A 260 -5.44 2.00 9.43
C PHE A 260 -5.78 2.61 8.07
N SER A 261 -4.80 3.02 7.26
CA SER A 261 -5.05 3.41 5.85
C SER A 261 -5.67 2.28 5.01
N ALA A 262 -5.55 1.02 5.43
CA ALA A 262 -6.27 -0.10 4.82
C ALA A 262 -7.80 0.01 4.96
N VAL A 263 -8.32 0.71 5.98
CA VAL A 263 -9.76 0.89 6.21
C VAL A 263 -10.43 1.64 5.04
N PRO A 264 -10.06 2.90 4.71
CA PRO A 264 -10.63 3.58 3.55
C PRO A 264 -10.25 2.90 2.23
N PHE A 265 -9.04 2.34 2.10
CA PHE A 265 -8.63 1.66 0.87
C PHE A 265 -9.53 0.47 0.53
N ILE A 266 -9.77 -0.43 1.49
CA ILE A 266 -10.66 -1.59 1.31
C ILE A 266 -12.13 -1.15 1.23
N GLY A 267 -12.53 -0.20 2.08
CA GLY A 267 -13.90 0.34 2.16
C GLY A 267 -14.36 1.01 0.86
N LEU A 268 -13.47 1.69 0.15
CA LEU A 268 -13.75 2.30 -1.17
C LEU A 268 -13.55 1.31 -2.33
N ALA A 269 -12.60 0.38 -2.23
CA ALA A 269 -12.39 -0.63 -3.25
C ALA A 269 -13.59 -1.58 -3.41
N LEU A 270 -14.25 -1.98 -2.31
CA LEU A 270 -15.41 -2.88 -2.34
C LEU A 270 -16.54 -2.37 -3.24
N PRO A 271 -17.11 -1.16 -3.04
CA PRO A 271 -18.14 -0.63 -3.92
C PRO A 271 -17.62 -0.34 -5.32
N ALA A 272 -16.40 0.20 -5.48
CA ALA A 272 -15.84 0.53 -6.80
C ALA A 272 -15.70 -0.71 -7.69
N LEU A 273 -15.18 -1.81 -7.14
CA LEU A 273 -15.02 -3.09 -7.85
C LEU A 273 -16.37 -3.81 -8.05
N ALA A 274 -17.27 -3.77 -7.07
CA ALA A 274 -18.61 -4.34 -7.19
C ALA A 274 -19.43 -3.64 -8.30
N LEU A 275 -19.40 -2.31 -8.35
CA LEU A 275 -20.03 -1.51 -9.42
C LEU A 275 -19.39 -1.79 -10.78
N THR A 276 -18.06 -1.90 -10.85
CA THR A 276 -17.35 -2.27 -12.09
C THR A 276 -17.80 -3.65 -12.60
N ARG A 277 -17.98 -4.62 -11.69
CA ARG A 277 -18.51 -5.96 -12.01
C ARG A 277 -19.95 -5.92 -12.50
N ALA A 278 -20.81 -5.16 -11.84
CA ALA A 278 -22.20 -4.97 -12.24
C ALA A 278 -22.30 -4.31 -13.63
N ALA A 279 -21.51 -3.25 -13.89
CA ALA A 279 -21.53 -2.55 -15.18
C ALA A 279 -21.06 -3.42 -16.36
N THR A 280 -20.02 -4.25 -16.15
CA THR A 280 -19.35 -4.95 -17.26
C THR A 280 -19.71 -6.42 -17.40
N ALA A 281 -20.02 -7.10 -16.29
CA ALA A 281 -20.13 -8.56 -16.21
C ALA A 281 -21.42 -9.06 -15.54
N TRP A 282 -22.51 -8.28 -15.48
CA TRP A 282 -23.79 -8.67 -14.83
C TRP A 282 -24.39 -10.03 -15.25
N ARG A 283 -24.06 -10.53 -16.45
CA ARG A 283 -24.49 -11.87 -16.92
C ARG A 283 -23.58 -13.02 -16.47
N GLN A 284 -22.38 -12.69 -15.98
CA GLN A 284 -21.36 -13.62 -15.50
C GLN A 284 -21.20 -13.55 -13.97
N THR A 285 -21.61 -12.46 -13.33
CA THR A 285 -21.70 -12.37 -11.88
C THR A 285 -22.61 -13.48 -11.37
N PRO A 286 -22.17 -14.29 -10.38
CA PRO A 286 -23.05 -15.26 -9.74
C PRO A 286 -24.34 -14.58 -9.27
N GLY A 287 -25.49 -15.23 -9.48
CA GLY A 287 -26.82 -14.75 -9.06
C GLY A 287 -27.03 -14.75 -7.55
N ALA A 288 -26.05 -14.27 -6.79
CA ALA A 288 -26.11 -14.08 -5.35
C ALA A 288 -27.14 -12.98 -5.05
N GLY A 289 -28.34 -13.38 -4.63
CA GLY A 289 -29.35 -12.43 -4.17
C GLY A 289 -28.88 -11.64 -2.94
N PRO A 290 -29.55 -10.52 -2.58
CA PRO A 290 -29.11 -9.63 -1.51
C PRO A 290 -28.79 -10.33 -0.17
N ARG A 291 -29.54 -11.40 0.17
CA ARG A 291 -29.28 -12.23 1.36
C ARG A 291 -27.90 -12.91 1.35
N ALA A 292 -27.45 -13.45 0.21
CA ALA A 292 -26.15 -14.10 0.10
C ALA A 292 -25.00 -13.09 0.22
N TRP A 293 -25.20 -11.87 -0.30
CA TRP A 293 -24.30 -10.74 -0.10
C TRP A 293 -24.20 -10.30 1.35
N LEU A 294 -25.34 -10.14 2.04
CA LEU A 294 -25.37 -9.81 3.47
C LEU A 294 -24.65 -10.88 4.30
N VAL A 295 -24.94 -12.17 4.09
CA VAL A 295 -24.25 -13.27 4.78
C VAL A 295 -22.74 -13.26 4.48
N GLY A 296 -22.33 -12.98 3.24
CA GLY A 296 -20.92 -12.86 2.87
C GLY A 296 -20.22 -11.67 3.54
N LEU A 297 -20.87 -10.49 3.59
CA LEU A 297 -20.37 -9.31 4.29
C LEU A 297 -20.26 -9.56 5.80
N THR A 298 -21.27 -10.15 6.43
CA THR A 298 -21.23 -10.53 7.85
C THR A 298 -20.11 -11.52 8.13
N LEU A 299 -19.95 -12.56 7.29
CA LEU A 299 -18.88 -13.54 7.44
C LEU A 299 -17.48 -12.91 7.23
N ALA A 300 -17.33 -12.00 6.27
CA ALA A 300 -16.09 -11.26 6.08
C ALA A 300 -15.78 -10.36 7.29
N GLY A 301 -16.78 -9.66 7.84
CA GLY A 301 -16.64 -8.87 9.05
C GLY A 301 -16.22 -9.72 10.26
N LEU A 302 -16.93 -10.81 10.53
CA LEU A 302 -16.61 -11.75 11.61
C LEU A 302 -15.22 -12.38 11.44
N ALA A 303 -14.83 -12.73 10.21
CA ALA A 303 -13.50 -13.26 9.92
C ALA A 303 -12.39 -12.20 10.08
N ALA A 304 -12.67 -10.93 9.81
CA ALA A 304 -11.74 -9.82 10.05
C ALA A 304 -11.49 -9.57 11.55
N LEU A 305 -12.46 -9.88 12.42
CA LEU A 305 -12.27 -9.78 13.87
C LEU A 305 -11.19 -10.73 14.40
N LEU A 306 -10.94 -11.89 13.77
CA LEU A 306 -9.95 -12.85 14.28
C LEU A 306 -8.51 -12.30 14.25
N PRO A 307 -7.95 -11.82 13.11
CA PRO A 307 -6.64 -11.16 13.11
C PRO A 307 -6.57 -9.94 14.01
N LEU A 308 -7.64 -9.14 14.09
CA LEU A 308 -7.68 -7.95 14.95
C LEU A 308 -7.65 -8.33 16.44
N ALA A 309 -8.45 -9.31 16.87
CA ALA A 309 -8.45 -9.82 18.24
C ALA A 309 -7.15 -10.56 18.61
N LEU A 310 -6.43 -11.13 17.63
CA LEU A 310 -5.09 -11.68 17.86
C LEU A 310 -4.04 -10.57 18.00
N ALA A 311 -4.14 -9.49 17.22
CA ALA A 311 -3.19 -8.38 17.24
C ALA A 311 -3.37 -7.47 18.47
N TYR A 312 -4.61 -7.18 18.86
CA TYR A 312 -4.99 -6.38 20.04
C TYR A 312 -5.30 -7.21 21.29
N GLY A 313 -4.90 -8.48 21.32
CA GLY A 313 -5.46 -9.51 22.22
C GLY A 313 -5.41 -9.22 23.74
N PRO A 314 -5.99 -10.11 24.56
CA PRO A 314 -6.46 -9.82 25.93
C PRO A 314 -5.39 -9.48 26.99
N ARG A 315 -4.14 -9.21 26.58
CA ARG A 315 -2.99 -8.89 27.42
C ARG A 315 -2.90 -7.42 27.84
N SER A 316 -3.68 -6.51 27.23
CA SER A 316 -3.72 -5.10 27.62
C SER A 316 -4.08 -4.96 29.10
N ALA A 317 -3.09 -4.73 29.95
CA ALA A 317 -3.25 -4.74 31.41
C ALA A 317 -3.92 -3.46 31.95
N ASN A 318 -4.15 -2.44 31.12
CA ASN A 318 -4.57 -1.11 31.56
C ASN A 318 -6.00 -0.72 31.09
N PRO A 319 -7.08 -1.23 31.75
CA PRO A 319 -8.46 -0.88 31.36
C PRO A 319 -8.77 0.61 31.52
N ALA A 320 -8.11 1.31 32.44
CA ALA A 320 -8.27 2.75 32.63
C ALA A 320 -7.70 3.55 31.45
N GLY A 321 -6.51 3.19 30.96
CA GLY A 321 -5.89 3.80 29.77
C GLY A 321 -6.75 3.62 28.52
N VAL A 322 -7.27 2.41 28.28
CA VAL A 322 -8.20 2.15 27.16
C VAL A 322 -9.48 2.98 27.29
N ALA A 323 -10.06 3.05 28.50
CA ALA A 323 -11.27 3.84 28.72
C ALA A 323 -11.04 5.34 28.49
N LEU A 324 -9.92 5.90 28.96
CA LEU A 324 -9.56 7.30 28.76
C LEU A 324 -9.41 7.64 27.27
N ARG A 325 -8.64 6.84 26.53
CA ARG A 325 -8.43 6.99 25.08
C ARG A 325 -9.74 6.86 24.29
N PHE A 326 -10.55 5.84 24.58
CA PHE A 326 -11.85 5.67 23.94
C PHE A 326 -12.82 6.83 24.24
N ASN A 327 -12.85 7.34 25.48
CA ASN A 327 -13.67 8.49 25.83
C ASN A 327 -13.21 9.76 25.12
N TRP A 328 -11.90 9.96 24.94
CA TRP A 328 -11.36 11.02 24.08
C TRP A 328 -11.84 10.87 22.63
N ALA A 329 -11.73 9.67 22.05
CA ALA A 329 -12.15 9.40 20.67
C ALA A 329 -13.66 9.64 20.45
N VAL A 330 -14.51 9.21 21.38
CA VAL A 330 -15.95 9.52 21.34
C VAL A 330 -16.19 11.02 21.49
N SER A 331 -15.47 11.70 22.38
CA SER A 331 -15.61 13.16 22.57
C SER A 331 -15.17 13.96 21.34
N TYR A 332 -14.13 13.50 20.63
CA TYR A 332 -13.71 14.07 19.34
C TYR A 332 -14.83 13.94 18.32
N LEU A 333 -15.34 12.73 18.10
CA LEU A 333 -16.44 12.47 17.16
C LEU A 333 -17.72 13.26 17.51
N LEU A 334 -18.03 13.47 18.79
CA LEU A 334 -19.20 14.27 19.21
C LEU A 334 -19.07 15.77 18.87
N GLN A 335 -17.84 16.30 18.72
CA GLN A 335 -17.59 17.69 18.32
C GLN A 335 -17.65 17.89 16.79
N GLU A 336 -17.58 16.81 16.02
CA GLU A 336 -17.67 16.81 14.56
C GLU A 336 -19.09 17.12 14.05
N ARG A 337 -19.25 17.13 12.72
CA ARG A 337 -20.55 17.31 12.05
C ARG A 337 -20.87 16.13 11.13
N GLY A 338 -22.17 15.92 10.86
CA GLY A 338 -22.61 14.93 9.89
C GLY A 338 -22.38 13.48 10.35
N PRO A 339 -21.90 12.56 9.49
CA PRO A 339 -21.76 11.14 9.81
C PRO A 339 -20.88 10.85 11.03
N ASP A 340 -19.81 11.61 11.23
CA ASP A 340 -18.86 11.40 12.33
C ASP A 340 -19.51 11.69 13.69
N HIS A 341 -20.33 12.74 13.78
CA HIS A 341 -21.16 13.04 14.95
C HIS A 341 -22.15 11.91 15.26
N LEU A 342 -22.82 11.38 14.23
CA LEU A 342 -23.76 10.25 14.39
C LEU A 342 -23.03 8.98 14.87
N LEU A 343 -21.79 8.76 14.42
CA LEU A 343 -20.95 7.68 14.91
C LEU A 343 -20.54 7.90 16.37
N GLY A 344 -20.16 9.12 16.76
CA GLY A 344 -19.88 9.47 18.16
C GLY A 344 -21.07 9.23 19.08
N VAL A 345 -22.29 9.65 18.67
CA VAL A 345 -23.53 9.38 19.40
C VAL A 345 -23.77 7.87 19.55
N LEU A 346 -23.67 7.11 18.46
CA LEU A 346 -23.83 5.65 18.48
C LEU A 346 -22.83 4.97 19.43
N LEU A 347 -21.56 5.35 19.36
CA LEU A 347 -20.50 4.77 20.19
C LEU A 347 -20.64 5.11 21.67
N SER A 348 -21.24 6.25 22.03
CA SER A 348 -21.50 6.61 23.43
C SER A 348 -22.56 5.72 24.10
N HIS A 349 -23.40 5.04 23.32
CA HIS A 349 -24.43 4.12 23.80
C HIS A 349 -24.07 2.63 23.70
N LEU A 350 -22.95 2.27 23.07
CA LEU A 350 -22.56 0.87 22.85
C LEU A 350 -21.54 0.35 23.87
N SER A 351 -21.90 -0.72 24.57
CA SER A 351 -20.98 -1.51 25.39
C SER A 351 -20.06 -2.38 24.52
N LEU A 352 -18.93 -1.83 24.09
CA LEU A 352 -17.94 -2.53 23.26
C LEU A 352 -16.87 -3.26 24.09
N PRO A 353 -16.36 -4.41 23.60
CA PRO A 353 -15.18 -5.07 24.17
C PRO A 353 -13.93 -4.19 24.02
N ARG A 354 -12.90 -4.46 24.83
CA ARG A 354 -11.70 -3.61 24.95
C ARG A 354 -10.96 -3.45 23.62
N GLU A 355 -10.80 -4.56 22.91
CA GLU A 355 -10.07 -4.65 21.64
C GLU A 355 -10.74 -3.78 20.57
N ALA A 356 -12.08 -3.72 20.58
CA ALA A 356 -12.83 -2.81 19.71
C ALA A 356 -12.67 -1.34 20.12
N LYS A 357 -12.53 -1.04 21.42
CA LYS A 357 -12.29 0.33 21.91
C LYS A 357 -10.91 0.84 21.51
N ASP A 358 -9.84 0.05 21.68
CA ASP A 358 -8.50 0.42 21.23
C ASP A 358 -8.42 0.56 19.69
N LEU A 359 -9.08 -0.34 18.94
CA LEU A 359 -9.21 -0.25 17.48
C LEU A 359 -9.88 1.05 17.03
N ILE A 360 -11.04 1.38 17.62
CA ILE A 360 -11.79 2.60 17.30
C ILE A 360 -10.99 3.85 17.68
N ASN A 361 -10.39 3.86 18.87
CA ASN A 361 -9.50 4.95 19.29
C ASN A 361 -8.40 5.20 18.26
N GLY A 362 -7.72 4.14 17.79
CA GLY A 362 -6.64 4.28 16.81
C GLY A 362 -7.10 4.82 15.45
N ILE A 363 -8.28 4.40 14.97
CA ILE A 363 -8.89 4.94 13.75
C ILE A 363 -9.22 6.43 13.93
N VAL A 364 -9.80 6.82 15.07
CA VAL A 364 -10.13 8.22 15.38
C VAL A 364 -8.88 9.06 15.60
N ALA A 365 -7.81 8.49 16.15
CA ALA A 365 -6.52 9.16 16.32
C ALA A 365 -5.90 9.53 14.96
N VAL A 366 -5.82 8.58 14.01
CA VAL A 366 -5.37 8.88 12.63
C VAL A 366 -6.26 9.92 11.96
N LYS A 367 -7.59 9.85 12.16
CA LYS A 367 -8.52 10.86 11.63
C LYS A 367 -8.20 12.24 12.21
N ALA A 368 -8.11 12.37 13.54
CA ALA A 368 -7.85 13.63 14.22
C ALA A 368 -6.50 14.25 13.84
N HIS A 369 -5.47 13.43 13.66
CA HIS A 369 -4.17 13.86 13.13
C HIS A 369 -4.31 14.35 11.67
N ASN A 370 -5.02 13.62 10.82
CA ASN A 370 -5.26 14.04 9.44
C ASN A 370 -6.07 15.35 9.36
N ASP A 371 -7.09 15.53 10.20
CA ASP A 371 -7.90 16.74 10.26
C ASP A 371 -7.09 17.94 10.79
N SER A 372 -6.23 17.72 11.78
CA SER A 372 -5.28 18.70 12.31
C SER A 372 -4.18 19.08 11.30
N GLY A 373 -3.90 18.18 10.36
CA GLY A 373 -2.85 18.32 9.35
C GLY A 373 -1.46 17.92 9.87
N HIS A 374 -0.49 17.88 8.95
CA HIS A 374 0.90 17.52 9.24
C HIS A 374 1.88 18.42 8.48
N LEU A 375 2.96 18.86 9.14
CA LEU A 375 3.97 19.73 8.51
C LEU A 375 4.68 19.01 7.35
N SER A 376 4.23 19.34 6.15
CA SER A 376 4.60 18.70 4.89
C SER A 376 5.38 19.69 4.00
N TYR A 377 6.14 19.16 3.04
CA TYR A 377 6.91 19.95 2.07
C TYR A 377 6.64 19.49 0.64
N LEU A 378 6.41 20.43 -0.27
CA LEU A 378 6.21 20.16 -1.70
C LEU A 378 6.64 21.37 -2.54
N LEU A 379 7.47 21.15 -3.56
CA LEU A 379 7.85 22.15 -4.58
C LEU A 379 8.29 23.51 -3.99
N GLY A 380 9.20 23.50 -3.02
CA GLY A 380 9.70 24.72 -2.37
C GLY A 380 8.77 25.32 -1.30
N ARG A 381 7.65 24.67 -0.96
CA ARG A 381 6.64 25.20 -0.03
C ARG A 381 6.42 24.27 1.15
N THR A 382 6.27 24.85 2.34
CA THR A 382 5.82 24.15 3.55
C THR A 382 4.34 24.44 3.83
N GLY A 383 3.64 23.48 4.44
CA GLY A 383 2.24 23.65 4.83
C GLY A 383 1.75 22.50 5.71
N THR A 384 0.68 22.73 6.48
CA THR A 384 0.08 21.70 7.35
C THR A 384 -1.15 21.02 6.72
N THR A 385 -1.83 21.68 5.78
CA THR A 385 -3.08 21.20 5.16
C THR A 385 -2.88 20.26 3.97
N GLY A 386 -1.64 19.91 3.63
CA GLY A 386 -1.32 19.12 2.44
C GLY A 386 -1.65 19.79 1.09
N TRP A 387 -1.49 19.03 0.01
CA TRP A 387 -1.80 19.43 -1.37
C TRP A 387 -2.40 18.26 -2.15
N TRP A 388 -3.51 18.49 -2.87
CA TRP A 388 -4.19 17.42 -3.60
C TRP A 388 -3.32 16.72 -4.67
N TYR A 389 -2.32 17.43 -5.20
CA TYR A 389 -1.40 16.94 -6.20
C TYR A 389 -0.10 16.35 -5.61
N PHE A 390 0.05 16.29 -4.27
CA PHE A 390 1.25 15.74 -3.60
C PHE A 390 1.59 14.34 -4.10
N TYR A 391 0.63 13.41 -4.03
CA TYR A 391 0.83 12.02 -4.43
C TYR A 391 1.02 11.84 -5.94
N LEU A 392 0.54 12.78 -6.76
CA LEU A 392 0.80 12.80 -8.20
C LEU A 392 2.26 13.18 -8.48
N VAL A 393 2.78 14.21 -7.80
CA VAL A 393 4.19 14.60 -7.89
C VAL A 393 5.09 13.49 -7.36
N ALA A 394 4.78 12.93 -6.19
CA ALA A 394 5.53 11.83 -5.59
C ALA A 394 5.63 10.62 -6.54
N LEU A 395 4.51 10.19 -7.14
CA LEU A 395 4.56 9.14 -8.17
C LEU A 395 5.41 9.55 -9.38
N ALA A 396 5.27 10.79 -9.87
CA ALA A 396 5.99 11.27 -11.04
C ALA A 396 7.52 11.38 -10.86
N VAL A 397 8.01 11.53 -9.63
CA VAL A 397 9.45 11.74 -9.36
C VAL A 397 10.15 10.59 -8.64
N LYS A 398 9.43 9.81 -7.82
CA LYS A 398 9.97 8.63 -7.11
C LYS A 398 9.90 7.35 -7.95
N THR A 399 9.11 7.33 -9.03
CA THR A 399 9.01 6.19 -9.96
C THR A 399 10.06 6.30 -11.06
N PRO A 400 10.87 5.26 -11.33
CA PRO A 400 11.79 5.27 -12.48
C PRO A 400 11.05 5.49 -13.81
N ILE A 401 11.66 6.26 -14.73
CA ILE A 401 11.00 6.73 -15.96
C ILE A 401 10.40 5.58 -16.81
N PRO A 402 11.05 4.41 -16.99
CA PRO A 402 10.45 3.31 -17.75
C PRO A 402 9.13 2.79 -17.15
N LEU A 403 9.05 2.63 -15.82
CA LEU A 403 7.80 2.22 -15.16
C LEU A 403 6.78 3.36 -15.13
N LEU A 404 7.20 4.62 -15.00
CA LEU A 404 6.32 5.78 -15.07
C LEU A 404 5.63 5.92 -16.43
N ALA A 405 6.30 5.52 -17.52
CA ALA A 405 5.72 5.48 -18.87
C ALA A 405 4.91 4.18 -19.11
N ALA A 406 5.53 3.01 -18.91
CA ALA A 406 4.95 1.73 -19.27
C ALA A 406 3.81 1.28 -18.31
N GLY A 407 3.88 1.66 -17.03
CA GLY A 407 2.91 1.28 -16.02
C GLY A 407 1.52 1.85 -16.32
N PRO A 408 1.34 3.19 -16.33
CA PRO A 408 0.06 3.82 -16.65
C PRO A 408 -0.45 3.47 -18.06
N ALA A 409 0.42 3.42 -19.07
CA ALA A 409 0.04 3.02 -20.43
C ALA A 409 -0.46 1.57 -20.48
N GLY A 410 0.19 0.66 -19.75
CA GLY A 410 -0.20 -0.73 -19.66
C GLY A 410 -1.46 -0.96 -18.82
N VAL A 411 -1.66 -0.21 -17.73
CA VAL A 411 -2.91 -0.19 -16.96
C VAL A 411 -4.08 0.33 -17.81
N ALA A 412 -3.88 1.41 -18.58
CA ALA A 412 -4.89 1.94 -19.49
C ALA A 412 -5.23 0.96 -20.62
N TRP A 413 -4.24 0.24 -21.17
CA TRP A 413 -4.49 -0.80 -22.17
C TRP A 413 -5.20 -2.01 -21.55
N LEU A 414 -4.81 -2.45 -20.35
CA LEU A 414 -5.48 -3.53 -19.64
C LEU A 414 -6.94 -3.17 -19.33
N ALA A 415 -7.22 -1.92 -18.94
CA ALA A 415 -8.57 -1.41 -18.75
C ALA A 415 -9.38 -1.35 -20.06
N ARG A 416 -8.76 -0.91 -21.17
CA ARG A 416 -9.38 -0.90 -22.50
C ARG A 416 -9.79 -2.30 -22.95
N ASP A 417 -8.87 -3.26 -22.87
CA ASP A 417 -9.15 -4.65 -23.25
C ASP A 417 -10.14 -5.28 -22.25
N GLY A 418 -10.05 -4.97 -20.95
CA GLY A 418 -11.01 -5.39 -19.93
C GLY A 418 -12.43 -4.85 -20.15
N TRP A 419 -12.59 -3.61 -20.60
CA TRP A 419 -13.87 -3.04 -20.99
C TRP A 419 -14.44 -3.73 -22.23
N ARG A 420 -13.62 -3.87 -23.29
CA ARG A 420 -14.00 -4.52 -24.55
C ARG A 420 -14.43 -5.98 -24.33
N ASP A 421 -13.65 -6.72 -23.57
CA ASP A 421 -13.79 -8.16 -23.36
C ASP A 421 -14.69 -8.49 -22.15
N ARG A 422 -15.28 -7.45 -21.51
CA ARG A 422 -16.15 -7.55 -20.32
C ARG A 422 -15.51 -8.37 -19.18
N ASN A 423 -14.24 -8.08 -18.91
CA ASN A 423 -13.42 -8.75 -17.91
C ASN A 423 -13.11 -7.79 -16.73
N PRO A 424 -13.84 -7.91 -15.60
CA PRO A 424 -13.61 -7.06 -14.43
C PRO A 424 -12.22 -7.19 -13.82
N TRP A 425 -11.57 -8.36 -13.93
CA TRP A 425 -10.20 -8.56 -13.43
C TRP A 425 -9.21 -7.63 -14.13
N ALA A 426 -9.36 -7.44 -15.45
CA ALA A 426 -8.51 -6.55 -16.24
C ALA A 426 -8.80 -5.06 -15.96
N LEU A 427 -10.02 -4.72 -15.53
CA LEU A 427 -10.38 -3.37 -15.10
C LEU A 427 -9.90 -3.05 -13.68
N ALA A 428 -9.84 -4.04 -12.79
CA ALA A 428 -9.57 -3.85 -11.36
C ALA A 428 -8.29 -3.04 -11.06
N PRO A 429 -7.12 -3.26 -11.70
CA PRO A 429 -5.93 -2.44 -11.47
C PRO A 429 -6.13 -0.93 -11.76
N ALA A 430 -6.88 -0.59 -12.81
CA ALA A 430 -7.15 0.80 -13.16
C ALA A 430 -8.15 1.44 -12.18
N VAL A 431 -9.21 0.71 -11.83
CA VAL A 431 -10.20 1.15 -10.83
C VAL A 431 -9.52 1.37 -9.48
N LEU A 432 -8.69 0.43 -9.02
CA LEU A 432 -7.95 0.53 -7.77
C LEU A 432 -6.95 1.69 -7.78
N ILE A 433 -6.17 1.87 -8.85
CA ILE A 433 -5.28 3.04 -8.94
C ILE A 433 -6.09 4.32 -8.83
N VAL A 434 -7.15 4.50 -9.61
CA VAL A 434 -7.96 5.73 -9.59
C VAL A 434 -8.61 5.95 -8.22
N THR A 435 -9.27 4.95 -7.65
CA THR A 435 -9.98 5.08 -6.36
C THR A 435 -9.02 5.37 -5.21
N LEU A 436 -7.90 4.64 -5.09
CA LEU A 436 -6.98 4.78 -3.96
C LEU A 436 -6.14 6.07 -4.08
N LEU A 437 -5.69 6.41 -5.29
CA LEU A 437 -4.95 7.65 -5.54
C LEU A 437 -5.85 8.87 -5.35
N ALA A 438 -7.09 8.85 -5.85
CA ALA A 438 -8.05 9.94 -5.63
C ALA A 438 -8.37 10.11 -4.14
N PHE A 439 -8.52 9.02 -3.38
CA PHE A 439 -8.71 9.12 -1.93
C PHE A 439 -7.50 9.77 -1.24
N ALA A 440 -6.29 9.24 -1.47
CA ALA A 440 -5.07 9.77 -0.87
C ALA A 440 -4.84 11.24 -1.25
N SER A 441 -5.05 11.60 -2.52
CA SER A 441 -4.96 12.97 -3.02
C SER A 441 -6.00 13.91 -2.40
N LEU A 442 -7.28 13.53 -2.34
CA LEU A 442 -8.35 14.49 -2.01
C LEU A 442 -8.64 14.60 -0.50
N PHE A 443 -8.25 13.60 0.31
CA PHE A 443 -8.64 13.53 1.72
C PHE A 443 -7.48 13.39 2.71
N SER A 444 -6.22 13.24 2.24
CA SER A 444 -5.07 13.14 3.15
C SER A 444 -4.29 14.45 3.24
N HIS A 445 -4.25 15.04 4.43
CA HIS A 445 -3.38 16.18 4.75
C HIS A 445 -1.99 15.72 5.27
N ILE A 446 -1.86 14.44 5.64
CA ILE A 446 -0.59 13.82 6.03
C ILE A 446 0.24 13.55 4.77
N ASN A 447 1.00 14.55 4.32
CA ASN A 447 1.75 14.52 3.06
C ASN A 447 3.25 14.38 3.32
N VAL A 448 3.62 13.30 4.02
CA VAL A 448 5.01 12.95 4.37
C VAL A 448 5.48 11.69 3.64
N GLY A 449 5.39 11.75 2.31
CA GLY A 449 6.12 10.88 1.39
C GLY A 449 5.28 9.87 0.57
N ILE A 450 5.90 9.29 -0.46
CA ILE A 450 5.30 8.26 -1.35
C ILE A 450 4.77 7.02 -0.60
N ARG A 451 5.26 6.81 0.62
CA ARG A 451 5.03 5.65 1.48
C ARG A 451 3.56 5.28 1.68
N HIS A 452 2.68 6.28 1.75
CA HIS A 452 1.24 6.09 1.93
C HIS A 452 0.53 5.42 0.75
N ILE A 453 1.14 5.40 -0.43
CA ILE A 453 0.55 4.86 -1.67
C ILE A 453 1.40 3.77 -2.34
N LEU A 454 2.33 3.14 -1.62
CA LEU A 454 3.15 2.03 -2.17
C LEU A 454 2.30 0.86 -2.72
N VAL A 455 1.06 0.69 -2.25
CA VAL A 455 0.08 -0.29 -2.76
C VAL A 455 -0.24 -0.11 -4.26
N LEU A 456 0.07 1.05 -4.85
CA LEU A 456 -0.13 1.31 -6.27
C LEU A 456 0.96 0.70 -7.18
N TYR A 457 2.19 0.56 -6.69
CA TYR A 457 3.32 0.04 -7.48
C TYR A 457 3.10 -1.37 -8.05
N PRO A 458 2.50 -2.34 -7.32
CA PRO A 458 2.10 -3.64 -7.87
C PRO A 458 1.22 -3.52 -9.13
N PHE A 459 0.24 -2.62 -9.14
CA PHE A 459 -0.65 -2.43 -10.28
C PHE A 459 0.06 -1.77 -11.47
N LEU A 460 0.94 -0.80 -11.21
CA LEU A 460 1.81 -0.20 -12.23
C LEU A 460 2.76 -1.23 -12.85
N ALA A 461 3.40 -2.08 -12.03
CA ALA A 461 4.31 -3.12 -12.49
C ALA A 461 3.60 -4.22 -13.29
N ILE A 462 2.37 -4.59 -12.91
CA ILE A 462 1.48 -5.46 -13.68
C ILE A 462 1.13 -4.83 -15.04
N GLY A 463 0.79 -3.54 -15.07
CA GLY A 463 0.53 -2.80 -16.31
C GLY A 463 1.74 -2.78 -17.23
N ALA A 464 2.91 -2.42 -16.70
CA ALA A 464 4.16 -2.41 -17.45
C ALA A 464 4.50 -3.81 -18.02
N ALA A 465 4.35 -4.87 -17.23
CA ALA A 465 4.52 -6.24 -17.71
C ALA A 465 3.52 -6.60 -18.83
N TYR A 466 2.26 -6.17 -18.73
CA TYR A 466 1.23 -6.38 -19.76
C TYR A 466 1.62 -5.73 -21.09
N VAL A 467 1.95 -4.43 -21.09
CA VAL A 467 2.33 -3.72 -22.32
C VAL A 467 3.65 -4.23 -22.88
N THR A 468 4.64 -4.56 -22.05
CA THR A 468 5.93 -5.12 -22.51
C THR A 468 5.74 -6.47 -23.19
N VAL A 469 4.96 -7.40 -22.61
CA VAL A 469 4.69 -8.71 -23.22
C VAL A 469 3.87 -8.57 -24.50
N ARG A 470 2.93 -7.63 -24.56
CA ARG A 470 2.13 -7.36 -25.76
C ARG A 470 2.97 -6.73 -26.87
N ALA A 471 3.80 -5.74 -26.56
CA ALA A 471 4.75 -5.13 -27.48
C ALA A 471 5.69 -6.18 -28.06
N TRP A 472 6.30 -7.02 -27.21
CA TRP A 472 7.16 -8.13 -27.64
C TRP A 472 6.47 -9.07 -28.65
N ARG A 473 5.23 -9.49 -28.37
CA ARG A 473 4.43 -10.34 -29.29
C ARG A 473 4.13 -9.64 -30.62
N SER A 474 3.74 -8.36 -30.58
CA SER A 474 3.47 -7.58 -31.79
C SER A 474 4.72 -7.37 -32.64
N LEU A 475 5.86 -7.05 -32.01
CA LEU A 475 7.14 -6.85 -32.69
C LEU A 475 7.64 -8.13 -33.35
N ALA A 476 7.52 -9.28 -32.68
CA ALA A 476 7.88 -10.59 -33.24
C ALA A 476 7.05 -10.97 -34.48
N ALA A 477 5.85 -10.38 -34.67
CA ALA A 477 4.99 -10.60 -35.81
C ALA A 477 5.18 -9.58 -36.96
N LEU A 478 6.00 -8.55 -36.80
CA LEU A 478 6.23 -7.53 -37.82
C LEU A 478 7.05 -8.07 -39.00
N ARG A 479 6.49 -7.95 -40.21
CA ARG A 479 7.17 -8.28 -41.48
C ARG A 479 8.42 -7.42 -41.78
N PRO A 480 8.45 -6.09 -41.57
CA PRO A 480 9.68 -5.32 -41.74
C PRO A 480 10.68 -5.61 -40.61
N ARG A 481 11.59 -6.57 -40.83
CA ARG A 481 12.59 -7.02 -39.83
C ARG A 481 13.34 -5.87 -39.15
N ARG A 482 13.72 -4.82 -39.89
CA ARG A 482 14.40 -3.63 -39.31
C ARG A 482 13.55 -2.93 -38.24
N ALA A 483 12.25 -2.75 -38.46
CA ALA A 483 11.35 -2.14 -37.49
C ALA A 483 11.07 -3.07 -36.29
N ALA A 484 10.97 -4.39 -36.54
CA ALA A 484 10.89 -5.40 -35.48
C ALA A 484 12.11 -5.35 -34.56
N THR A 485 13.33 -5.35 -35.12
CA THR A 485 14.60 -5.24 -34.38
C THR A 485 14.69 -3.92 -33.62
N ALA A 486 14.38 -2.79 -34.26
CA ALA A 486 14.43 -1.47 -33.61
C ALA A 486 13.46 -1.38 -32.41
N GLY A 487 12.20 -1.79 -32.59
CA GLY A 487 11.23 -1.80 -31.50
C GLY A 487 11.57 -2.79 -30.39
N THR A 488 12.17 -3.95 -30.74
CA THR A 488 12.67 -4.93 -29.76
C THR A 488 13.82 -4.36 -28.96
N ALA A 489 14.76 -3.65 -29.59
CA ALA A 489 15.83 -2.94 -28.91
C ALA A 489 15.26 -1.87 -27.95
N VAL A 490 14.29 -1.06 -28.36
CA VAL A 490 13.63 -0.08 -27.47
C VAL A 490 13.00 -0.76 -26.24
N VAL A 491 12.25 -1.86 -26.42
CA VAL A 491 11.65 -2.60 -25.31
C VAL A 491 12.72 -3.16 -24.37
N LEU A 492 13.79 -3.74 -24.91
CA LEU A 492 14.91 -4.25 -24.10
C LEU A 492 15.66 -3.15 -23.37
N THR A 493 15.88 -1.99 -23.99
CA THR A 493 16.50 -0.81 -23.35
C THR A 493 15.65 -0.27 -22.22
N LEU A 494 14.32 -0.17 -22.39
CA LEU A 494 13.42 0.29 -21.32
C LEU A 494 13.39 -0.69 -20.14
N VAL A 495 13.37 -2.00 -20.40
CA VAL A 495 13.47 -3.01 -19.34
C VAL A 495 14.86 -2.96 -18.69
N PHE A 496 15.95 -2.86 -19.45
CA PHE A 496 17.30 -2.77 -18.91
C PHE A 496 17.48 -1.53 -18.02
N TRP A 497 17.03 -0.35 -18.46
CA TRP A 497 17.03 0.87 -17.66
C TRP A 497 16.21 0.71 -16.38
N GLN A 498 15.03 0.10 -16.47
CA GLN A 498 14.21 -0.20 -15.30
C GLN A 498 14.92 -1.11 -14.31
N LEU A 499 15.68 -2.10 -14.77
CA LEU A 499 16.42 -3.01 -13.89
C LEU A 499 17.75 -2.43 -13.41
N SER A 500 18.36 -1.49 -14.14
CA SER A 500 19.62 -0.87 -13.73
C SER A 500 19.49 -0.06 -12.44
N THR A 501 18.29 0.41 -12.09
CA THR A 501 17.99 1.07 -10.81
C THR A 501 18.39 0.21 -9.60
N LEU A 502 18.33 -1.11 -9.71
CA LEU A 502 18.77 -2.04 -8.65
C LEU A 502 20.26 -1.85 -8.32
N GLY A 503 21.07 -1.45 -9.30
CA GLY A 503 22.49 -1.12 -9.10
C GLY A 503 22.75 0.38 -8.94
N THR A 504 22.17 1.23 -9.80
CA THR A 504 22.46 2.68 -9.82
C THR A 504 21.88 3.45 -8.64
N ALA A 505 20.82 2.94 -8.02
CA ALA A 505 20.26 3.49 -6.78
C ALA A 505 20.75 2.75 -5.52
N TYR A 506 21.62 1.74 -5.63
CA TYR A 506 22.18 1.06 -4.45
C TYR A 506 23.32 1.89 -3.84
N PRO A 507 23.42 2.01 -2.50
CA PRO A 507 22.49 1.54 -1.47
C PRO A 507 21.32 2.52 -1.18
N ASP A 508 21.35 3.69 -1.82
CA ASP A 508 20.48 4.86 -1.60
C ASP A 508 19.06 4.76 -2.21
N TYR A 509 18.38 3.63 -1.98
CA TYR A 509 17.03 3.39 -2.50
C TYR A 509 15.95 4.32 -1.91
N LEU A 510 16.07 4.70 -0.64
CA LEU A 510 15.12 5.59 0.05
C LEU A 510 15.10 7.00 -0.58
N PRO A 511 16.24 7.73 -0.66
CA PRO A 511 16.33 9.05 -1.27
C PRO A 511 16.36 9.04 -2.82
N TYR A 512 15.97 7.95 -3.49
CA TYR A 512 15.99 7.88 -4.95
C TYR A 512 14.96 8.84 -5.59
N PHE A 513 15.41 9.61 -6.57
CA PHE A 513 14.55 10.32 -7.53
C PHE A 513 14.95 9.91 -8.93
N ASN A 514 13.99 9.96 -9.87
CA ASN A 514 14.28 9.67 -11.26
C ASN A 514 15.07 10.80 -11.93
N GLU A 515 15.61 10.49 -13.11
CA GLU A 515 16.59 11.30 -13.83
C GLU A 515 16.05 12.64 -14.32
N ALA A 516 14.74 12.88 -14.22
CA ALA A 516 14.09 14.16 -14.53
C ALA A 516 14.17 15.18 -13.37
N VAL A 517 14.63 14.78 -12.18
CA VAL A 517 14.72 15.65 -10.99
C VAL A 517 16.18 15.79 -10.53
N PRO A 518 16.93 16.80 -11.04
CA PRO A 518 18.32 17.04 -10.64
C PRO A 518 18.45 17.68 -9.25
N HIS A 519 17.37 18.25 -8.71
CA HIS A 519 17.31 18.92 -7.40
C HIS A 519 16.17 18.35 -6.53
N PRO A 520 16.33 17.12 -6.00
CA PRO A 520 15.34 16.47 -5.13
C PRO A 520 14.85 17.34 -3.98
N GLU A 521 15.77 18.07 -3.35
CA GLU A 521 15.55 18.91 -2.17
C GLU A 521 14.55 20.05 -2.42
N ARG A 522 14.33 20.42 -3.69
CA ARG A 522 13.36 21.44 -4.10
C ARG A 522 11.97 20.87 -4.38
N VAL A 523 11.82 19.55 -4.43
CA VAL A 523 10.60 18.86 -4.87
C VAL A 523 9.90 18.17 -3.72
N LEU A 524 10.58 17.24 -3.04
CA LEU A 524 10.06 16.45 -1.93
C LEU A 524 11.19 16.19 -0.92
N VAL A 525 10.87 16.29 0.37
CA VAL A 525 11.77 15.99 1.49
C VAL A 525 11.03 15.06 2.46
N ASP A 526 11.41 15.01 3.74
CA ASP A 526 10.92 14.02 4.71
C ASP A 526 11.27 12.59 4.24
N SER A 527 10.43 11.58 4.49
CA SER A 527 10.68 10.18 4.10
C SER A 527 10.99 9.93 2.61
N ASP A 528 10.80 10.91 1.72
CA ASP A 528 11.21 10.83 0.32
C ASP A 528 12.68 11.22 0.06
N LEU A 529 13.38 11.92 0.97
CA LEU A 529 14.79 12.34 0.76
C LEU A 529 15.63 12.37 2.04
N ASP A 530 15.08 12.95 3.12
CA ASP A 530 15.79 13.13 4.37
C ASP A 530 14.90 12.71 5.54
N TRP A 531 15.23 11.56 6.11
CA TRP A 531 14.52 10.97 7.24
C TRP A 531 15.46 10.64 8.40
N GLY A 532 16.66 11.26 8.41
CA GLY A 532 17.73 11.03 9.37
C GLY A 532 18.74 9.94 8.96
N GLN A 533 18.54 9.25 7.83
CA GLN A 533 19.29 8.04 7.49
C GLN A 533 20.82 8.25 7.36
N ASP A 534 21.27 9.46 7.00
CA ASP A 534 22.66 9.74 6.64
C ASP A 534 23.57 10.10 7.83
N LEU A 535 23.09 10.08 9.08
CA LEU A 535 23.88 10.46 10.26
C LEU A 535 25.17 9.62 10.40
N ARG A 536 25.09 8.30 10.19
CA ARG A 536 26.27 7.42 10.22
C ARG A 536 27.34 7.81 9.19
N ARG A 537 26.95 8.34 8.03
CA ARG A 537 27.89 8.83 7.02
C ARG A 537 28.54 10.14 7.46
N LEU A 538 27.82 11.00 8.18
CA LEU A 538 28.36 12.24 8.75
C LEU A 538 29.41 11.95 9.83
N GLU A 539 29.16 11.01 10.74
CA GLU A 539 30.14 10.56 11.75
C GLU A 539 31.45 10.11 11.09
N LEU A 540 31.35 9.17 10.13
CA LEU A 540 32.50 8.63 9.42
C LEU A 540 33.28 9.71 8.67
N ARG A 541 32.58 10.66 8.05
CA ARG A 541 33.22 11.73 7.29
C ARG A 541 33.83 12.81 8.18
N ALA A 542 33.18 13.17 9.27
CA ALA A 542 33.73 14.09 10.27
C ALA A 542 35.02 13.54 10.90
N ALA A 543 35.07 12.23 11.17
CA ALA A 543 36.28 11.56 11.62
C ALA A 543 37.40 11.56 10.57
N GLN A 544 37.08 11.29 9.28
CA GLN A 544 38.06 11.36 8.18
C GLN A 544 38.66 12.75 7.99
N LEU A 545 37.85 13.80 8.16
CA LEU A 545 38.26 15.20 8.03
C LEU A 545 38.94 15.76 9.29
N GLY A 546 39.02 14.98 10.38
CA GLY A 546 39.60 15.44 11.65
C GLY A 546 38.82 16.59 12.29
N ILE A 547 37.49 16.66 12.09
CA ILE A 547 36.65 17.74 12.61
C ILE A 547 36.66 17.70 14.14
N ALA A 548 37.29 18.68 14.78
CA ALA A 548 37.33 18.76 16.24
C ALA A 548 36.01 19.28 16.85
N LYS A 549 35.30 20.16 16.14
CA LYS A 549 34.02 20.75 16.57
C LYS A 549 33.07 20.93 15.39
N LEU A 550 31.80 20.58 15.57
CA LEU A 550 30.75 20.65 14.54
C LEU A 550 29.52 21.43 15.02
N SER A 551 29.01 22.35 14.21
CA SER A 551 27.66 22.91 14.43
C SER A 551 26.64 22.10 13.61
N ILE A 552 25.61 21.53 14.24
CA ILE A 552 24.72 20.58 13.58
C ILE A 552 23.24 20.96 13.67
N ALA A 553 22.55 20.94 12.53
CA ALA A 553 21.08 21.00 12.40
C ALA A 553 20.58 19.70 11.75
N TYR A 554 20.22 18.72 12.58
CA TYR A 554 19.80 17.39 12.15
C TYR A 554 18.33 17.13 12.49
N ARG A 555 17.59 16.50 11.56
CA ARG A 555 16.18 16.08 11.75
C ARG A 555 16.03 14.57 11.57
N GLY A 556 16.47 13.83 12.57
CA GLY A 556 16.13 12.43 12.80
C GLY A 556 15.97 12.15 14.29
N THR A 557 15.70 10.90 14.65
CA THR A 557 15.41 10.49 16.05
C THR A 557 16.59 9.83 16.77
N ALA A 558 17.74 9.65 16.11
CA ALA A 558 18.98 9.20 16.74
C ALA A 558 19.46 10.15 17.87
N ASP A 559 19.98 9.61 18.98
CA ASP A 559 20.55 10.42 20.07
C ASP A 559 21.98 10.85 19.72
N LEU A 560 22.11 12.09 19.24
CA LEU A 560 23.40 12.70 18.87
C LEU A 560 24.46 12.63 19.97
N LYS A 561 24.08 12.50 21.26
CA LYS A 561 25.04 12.40 22.37
C LYS A 561 25.61 10.99 22.55
N ARG A 562 24.96 9.97 21.99
CA ARG A 562 25.39 8.55 22.03
C ARG A 562 26.05 8.12 20.72
N GLU A 563 25.89 8.89 19.65
CA GLU A 563 26.59 8.67 18.39
C GLU A 563 28.05 9.16 18.44
N PRO A 564 28.97 8.54 17.68
CA PRO A 564 30.39 8.88 17.64
C PRO A 564 30.66 10.14 16.79
N LEU A 565 29.97 11.23 17.11
CA LEU A 565 30.18 12.56 16.55
C LEU A 565 31.34 13.29 17.26
N PRO A 566 32.00 14.25 16.58
CA PRO A 566 32.89 15.18 17.26
C PRO A 566 32.11 16.09 18.22
N ALA A 567 32.83 16.86 19.04
CA ALA A 567 32.19 17.80 19.98
C ALA A 567 31.26 18.76 19.23
N PHE A 568 29.95 18.64 19.46
CA PHE A 568 28.96 19.36 18.65
C PHE A 568 28.17 20.41 19.43
N VAL A 569 27.64 21.38 18.68
CA VAL A 569 26.62 22.32 19.15
C VAL A 569 25.42 22.24 18.23
N VAL A 570 24.21 22.20 18.80
CA VAL A 570 22.98 22.27 17.99
C VAL A 570 22.89 23.68 17.41
N LEU A 571 22.77 23.78 16.08
CA LEU A 571 22.77 25.04 15.36
C LEU A 571 21.49 25.84 15.68
N GLY A 572 21.66 27.05 16.21
CA GLY A 572 20.54 27.92 16.60
C GLY A 572 19.91 28.65 15.42
N SER A 573 18.59 28.89 15.50
CA SER A 573 17.86 29.73 14.54
C SER A 573 18.51 31.11 14.40
N ARG A 574 18.77 31.52 13.15
CA ARG A 574 19.27 32.85 12.74
C ARG A 574 20.56 33.28 13.45
N ARG A 575 21.41 32.30 13.81
CA ARG A 575 22.73 32.53 14.43
C ARG A 575 23.81 31.97 13.51
N PRO A 576 24.42 32.82 12.66
CA PRO A 576 25.61 32.45 11.91
C PRO A 576 26.73 31.98 12.84
N VAL A 577 27.49 31.00 12.38
CA VAL A 577 28.64 30.41 13.09
C VAL A 577 29.77 30.15 12.11
N SER A 578 31.02 30.28 12.55
CA SER A 578 32.20 29.90 11.77
C SER A 578 32.63 28.45 12.07
N GLY A 579 33.51 27.91 11.21
CA GLY A 579 33.99 26.54 11.24
C GLY A 579 33.05 25.54 10.55
N TRP A 580 33.10 24.28 10.99
CA TRP A 580 32.33 23.19 10.39
C TRP A 580 30.84 23.26 10.75
N VAL A 581 29.98 23.18 9.74
CA VAL A 581 28.52 23.19 9.90
C VAL A 581 27.90 22.07 9.07
N ALA A 582 27.09 21.21 9.69
CA ALA A 582 26.30 20.18 9.01
C ALA A 582 24.80 20.48 9.17
N ILE A 583 24.05 20.42 8.07
CA ILE A 583 22.59 20.62 8.08
C ILE A 583 21.90 19.58 7.21
N SER A 584 20.86 18.94 7.75
CA SER A 584 20.04 17.99 7.00
C SER A 584 18.98 18.73 6.16
N GLU A 585 18.64 18.20 4.98
CA GLU A 585 17.69 18.86 4.07
C GLU A 585 16.31 19.06 4.70
N LEU A 586 15.85 18.15 5.56
CA LEU A 586 14.61 18.31 6.33
C LEU A 586 14.73 19.42 7.39
N ALA A 587 15.92 19.62 7.97
CA ALA A 587 16.17 20.74 8.87
C ALA A 587 16.11 22.08 8.13
N ARG A 588 16.76 22.15 6.96
CA ARG A 588 16.82 23.34 6.10
C ARG A 588 15.44 23.71 5.54
N THR A 589 14.72 22.74 4.98
CA THR A 589 13.46 22.99 4.27
C THR A 589 12.25 23.22 5.19
N ARG A 590 12.24 22.67 6.41
CA ARG A 590 11.19 23.02 7.41
C ARG A 590 11.36 24.43 7.97
N ASN A 591 12.61 24.90 8.13
CA ASN A 591 12.92 26.20 8.73
C ASN A 591 13.85 27.06 7.83
N PRO A 592 13.48 27.40 6.58
CA PRO A 592 14.41 28.05 5.64
C PRO A 592 14.90 29.41 6.14
N ALA A 593 14.02 30.20 6.76
CA ALA A 593 14.38 31.51 7.33
C ALA A 593 15.34 31.45 8.53
N ASP A 594 15.50 30.29 9.18
CA ASP A 594 16.44 30.11 10.29
C ASP A 594 17.87 29.90 9.82
N TYR A 595 18.03 29.37 8.60
CA TYR A 595 19.30 28.91 8.04
C TYR A 595 19.70 29.63 6.74
N ALA A 596 18.91 30.58 6.25
CA ALA A 596 19.14 31.34 5.01
C ALA A 596 20.52 32.04 4.92
N TRP A 597 21.20 32.26 6.05
CA TRP A 597 22.58 32.77 6.07
C TRP A 597 23.59 31.79 5.44
N LEU A 598 23.27 30.49 5.38
CA LEU A 598 24.05 29.48 4.66
C LEU A 598 23.93 29.62 3.14
N ASP A 599 22.91 30.32 2.61
CA ASP A 599 22.74 30.51 1.16
C ASP A 599 23.84 31.41 0.56
N ALA A 600 24.59 32.14 1.40
CA ALA A 600 25.78 32.90 1.02
C ALA A 600 27.03 32.02 0.79
N TYR A 601 26.97 30.72 1.13
CA TYR A 601 28.09 29.79 1.06
C TYR A 601 27.72 28.56 0.24
N PRO A 602 28.59 28.06 -0.66
CA PRO A 602 28.39 26.74 -1.25
C PRO A 602 28.69 25.65 -0.19
N PRO A 603 27.92 24.55 -0.13
CA PRO A 603 28.33 23.38 0.65
C PRO A 603 29.64 22.82 0.09
N LEU A 604 30.54 22.40 0.98
CA LEU A 604 31.80 21.75 0.60
C LEU A 604 31.52 20.39 -0.07
N GLU A 605 30.60 19.63 0.53
CA GLU A 605 30.16 18.34 0.03
C GLU A 605 28.77 17.99 0.59
N ARG A 606 28.07 17.07 -0.09
CA ARG A 606 26.85 16.46 0.41
C ARG A 606 27.15 15.06 0.93
N ILE A 607 26.88 14.85 2.21
CA ILE A 607 27.04 13.59 2.91
C ILE A 607 25.83 12.70 2.60
N GLY A 608 26.09 11.54 1.99
CA GLY A 608 25.04 10.64 1.54
C GLY A 608 24.18 11.28 0.45
N LYS A 609 22.90 11.51 0.76
CA LYS A 609 21.96 12.25 -0.08
C LYS A 609 21.27 13.40 0.65
N SER A 610 21.35 13.47 1.97
CA SER A 610 20.48 14.36 2.76
C SER A 610 21.14 15.36 3.71
N ILE A 611 22.48 15.37 3.87
CA ILE A 611 23.16 16.31 4.77
C ILE A 611 24.20 17.12 4.01
N ASP A 612 24.05 18.45 3.99
CA ASP A 612 25.08 19.37 3.49
C ASP A 612 26.13 19.62 4.58
N LEU A 613 27.42 19.55 4.21
CA LEU A 613 28.55 19.92 5.07
C LEU A 613 29.22 21.19 4.52
N TYR A 614 29.44 22.16 5.40
CA TYR A 614 30.05 23.46 5.12
C TYR A 614 31.31 23.67 5.97
N TYR A 615 32.22 24.49 5.46
CA TYR A 615 33.26 25.14 6.25
C TYR A 615 33.10 26.65 6.10
N ILE A 616 32.66 27.33 7.16
CA ILE A 616 32.41 28.77 7.18
C ILE A 616 33.66 29.48 7.72
N PRO A 617 34.20 30.51 7.03
CA PRO A 617 35.42 31.21 7.46
C PRO A 617 35.25 31.99 8.78
#